data_AF-A0A1G2H5L2-F1
#
_entry.id   AF-A0A1G2H5L2-F1
#
_cell.length_a   1.000
_cell.length_b   1.000
_cell.length_c   1.000
_cell.angle_alpha   90.00
_cell.angle_beta   90.00
_cell.angle_gamma   90.00
#
_symmetry.space_group_name_H-M   'P 1'
#
loop_
_entity.id
_entity.type
_entity.pdbx_description
1 polymer ?
#
loop_
_entity_poly.entity_id
_entity_poly.type
_entity_poly.pdbx_seq_one_letter_code
_entity_poly.pdbx_strand_id
1 'polypeptide(L)'
;MKKYELPKSCADVIENYLKLKAADNKYVRCPYFRNPKSGKERWGLAAYSGKGSPAEIEEELTIIEKLEDKDFSAMSEYAIREVMKKRKLGIECSGFIARVMDAWTRTVYKKPVYHLIKFRGGGLSWVFSKMRPYTHIDIETLADKRNSREISDIHEIMPGDLLRFSGNVDHAVIVTGVQREDSGKINFLNYAQSVLEDADAREGIKVGGIDFINPGENDLLSQKWSEDPDTGHSINEKGSPRIYRLFIFESPLVKND
;
A
#
# COMPACT_ATOMS: atom_id res chain seq x y z
N MET A 1 2.66 13.60 24.61
CA MET A 1 2.38 12.70 23.45
C MET A 1 3.14 13.17 22.22
N LYS A 2 3.88 12.27 21.57
CA LYS A 2 4.65 12.55 20.34
C LYS A 2 4.03 11.81 19.17
N LYS A 3 3.81 12.51 18.06
CA LYS A 3 3.25 11.96 16.81
C LYS A 3 4.35 11.88 15.75
N TYR A 4 4.43 10.75 15.06
CA TYR A 4 5.33 10.52 13.94
C TYR A 4 4.51 10.03 12.76
N GLU A 5 4.75 10.57 11.57
CA GLU A 5 3.98 10.24 10.37
C GLU A 5 4.90 10.11 9.16
N LEU A 6 4.44 9.39 8.13
CA LEU A 6 5.04 9.47 6.82
C LEU A 6 4.95 10.93 6.31
N PRO A 7 5.92 11.39 5.49
CA PRO A 7 5.84 12.67 4.80
C PRO A 7 4.54 12.86 4.04
N LYS A 8 4.12 14.13 3.90
CA LYS A 8 2.89 14.51 3.20
C LYS A 8 2.75 13.87 1.82
N SER A 9 3.85 13.77 1.05
CA SER A 9 3.86 13.11 -0.27
C SER A 9 3.33 11.67 -0.26
N CYS A 10 3.53 10.94 0.85
CA CYS A 10 3.01 9.58 1.01
C CYS A 10 1.51 9.60 1.29
N ALA A 11 1.06 10.51 2.16
CA ALA A 11 -0.36 10.70 2.44
C ALA A 11 -1.13 11.11 1.17
N ASP A 12 -0.56 12.00 0.35
CA ASP A 12 -1.14 12.42 -0.92
C ASP A 12 -1.31 11.22 -1.89
N VAL A 13 -0.35 10.29 -1.94
CA VAL A 13 -0.50 9.06 -2.75
C VAL A 13 -1.62 8.17 -2.23
N ILE A 14 -1.73 7.98 -0.91
CA ILE A 14 -2.79 7.18 -0.30
C ILE A 14 -4.16 7.81 -0.61
N GLU A 15 -4.28 9.13 -0.45
CA GLU A 15 -5.50 9.88 -0.73
C GLU A 15 -5.91 9.78 -2.20
N ASN A 16 -4.97 9.89 -3.13
CA ASN A 16 -5.25 9.75 -4.56
C ASN A 16 -5.77 8.34 -4.90
N TYR A 17 -5.34 7.30 -4.19
CA TYR A 17 -5.91 5.95 -4.34
C TYR A 17 -7.28 5.79 -3.69
N LEU A 18 -7.55 6.51 -2.60
CA LEU A 18 -8.86 6.57 -1.96
C LEU A 18 -9.88 7.34 -2.82
N LYS A 19 -9.41 8.31 -3.61
CA LYS A 19 -10.23 9.22 -4.43
C LYS A 19 -9.68 9.34 -5.85
N LEU A 20 -9.69 8.24 -6.59
CA LEU A 20 -9.36 8.30 -8.02
C LEU A 20 -10.41 9.11 -8.76
N LYS A 21 -9.99 10.06 -9.57
CA LYS A 21 -10.88 10.84 -10.43
C LYS A 21 -11.37 9.97 -11.59
N ALA A 22 -12.61 9.49 -11.49
CA ALA A 22 -13.26 8.71 -12.55
C ALA A 22 -13.89 9.59 -13.64
N ALA A 23 -14.37 10.78 -13.26
CA ALA A 23 -14.88 11.82 -14.16
C ALA A 23 -14.73 13.19 -13.48
N ASP A 24 -15.09 14.29 -14.15
CA ASP A 24 -14.85 15.65 -13.64
C ASP A 24 -15.37 15.93 -12.23
N ASN A 25 -16.49 15.33 -11.86
CA ASN A 25 -17.09 15.45 -10.53
C ASN A 25 -17.38 14.08 -9.89
N LYS A 26 -16.62 13.04 -10.26
CA LYS A 26 -16.82 11.68 -9.73
C LYS A 26 -15.50 11.10 -9.27
N TYR A 27 -15.47 10.71 -8.00
CA TYR A 27 -14.32 10.05 -7.38
C TYR A 27 -14.71 8.65 -6.95
N VAL A 28 -13.77 7.72 -7.07
CA VAL A 28 -13.96 6.34 -6.64
C VAL A 28 -12.74 5.83 -5.92
N ARG A 29 -12.97 4.97 -4.94
CA ARG A 29 -11.90 4.24 -4.27
C ARG A 29 -11.32 3.18 -5.21
N CYS A 30 -10.00 3.12 -5.30
CA CYS A 30 -9.32 2.13 -6.11
C CYS A 30 -9.66 0.71 -5.62
N PRO A 31 -10.19 -0.18 -6.49
CA PRO A 31 -10.44 -1.57 -6.15
C PRO A 31 -9.14 -2.36 -6.06
N TYR A 32 -9.23 -3.55 -5.46
CA TYR A 32 -8.11 -4.47 -5.41
C TYR A 32 -8.01 -5.18 -6.75
N PHE A 33 -6.82 -5.20 -7.32
CA PHE A 33 -6.58 -6.06 -8.47
C PHE A 33 -5.15 -6.60 -8.44
N ARG A 34 -5.06 -7.93 -8.42
CA ARG A 34 -3.81 -8.68 -8.53
C ARG A 34 -3.78 -9.41 -9.86
N ASN A 35 -2.79 -9.10 -10.69
CA ASN A 35 -2.51 -9.90 -11.88
C ASN A 35 -1.55 -11.04 -11.50
N PRO A 36 -1.97 -12.31 -11.45
CA PRO A 36 -1.10 -13.44 -11.12
C PRO A 36 -0.02 -13.70 -12.21
N LYS A 37 -0.16 -13.07 -13.39
CA LYS A 37 0.82 -13.06 -14.47
C LYS A 37 1.61 -11.74 -14.55
N SER A 38 1.49 -10.85 -13.55
CA SER A 38 2.27 -9.62 -13.47
C SER A 38 3.77 -9.94 -13.64
N GLY A 39 4.44 -9.21 -14.53
CA GLY A 39 5.85 -9.47 -14.91
C GLY A 39 6.07 -10.50 -16.04
N LYS A 40 5.06 -11.32 -16.41
CA LYS A 40 5.14 -12.25 -17.56
C LYS A 40 4.50 -11.70 -18.85
N GLU A 41 3.52 -10.82 -18.72
CA GLU A 41 2.90 -10.14 -19.87
C GLU A 41 3.83 -9.02 -20.38
N ARG A 42 4.41 -9.25 -21.56
CA ARG A 42 5.44 -8.39 -22.16
C ARG A 42 4.94 -6.99 -22.57
N TRP A 43 3.62 -6.74 -22.57
CA TRP A 43 3.02 -5.56 -23.23
C TRP A 43 1.86 -4.86 -22.49
N GLY A 44 1.48 -5.28 -21.27
CA GLY A 44 0.37 -4.62 -20.54
C GLY A 44 0.82 -3.36 -19.78
N LEU A 45 0.03 -2.28 -19.76
CA LEU A 45 0.31 -1.08 -18.97
C LEU A 45 0.39 -1.39 -17.46
N ALA A 46 1.10 -0.57 -16.67
CA ALA A 46 1.26 -0.83 -15.23
C ALA A 46 -0.10 -0.90 -14.49
N ALA A 47 -1.06 -0.10 -14.95
CA ALA A 47 -2.45 -0.09 -14.49
C ALA A 47 -3.11 -1.49 -14.53
N TYR A 48 -2.84 -2.29 -15.57
CA TYR A 48 -3.37 -3.66 -15.72
C TYR A 48 -2.51 -4.76 -15.09
N SER A 49 -1.43 -4.38 -14.40
CA SER A 49 -0.58 -5.33 -13.68
C SER A 49 -0.83 -5.35 -12.17
N GLY A 50 -1.77 -4.53 -11.68
CA GLY A 50 -1.98 -4.32 -10.24
C GLY A 50 -0.94 -3.41 -9.60
N LYS A 51 -0.18 -2.64 -10.40
CA LYS A 51 0.96 -1.82 -9.95
C LYS A 51 0.92 -0.39 -10.48
N GLY A 52 -0.17 0.04 -11.12
CA GLY A 52 -0.32 1.39 -11.68
C GLY A 52 -0.34 2.47 -10.60
N SER A 53 0.15 3.66 -10.93
CA SER A 53 -0.05 4.89 -10.13
C SER A 53 -1.50 5.36 -10.22
N PRO A 54 -1.95 6.25 -9.31
CA PRO A 54 -3.27 6.86 -9.43
C PRO A 54 -3.51 7.50 -10.80
N ALA A 55 -2.57 8.31 -11.28
CA ALA A 55 -2.66 8.97 -12.59
C ALA A 55 -2.77 7.99 -13.77
N GLU A 56 -1.97 6.91 -13.77
CA GLU A 56 -2.09 5.86 -14.79
C GLU A 56 -3.46 5.16 -14.74
N ILE A 57 -4.06 5.02 -13.57
CA ILE A 57 -5.38 4.40 -13.42
C ILE A 57 -6.50 5.35 -13.87
N GLU A 58 -6.40 6.64 -13.55
CA GLU A 58 -7.34 7.69 -13.97
C GLU A 58 -7.34 7.91 -15.49
N GLU A 59 -6.16 7.83 -16.12
CA GLU A 59 -6.03 7.87 -17.57
C GLU A 59 -6.78 6.70 -18.23
N GLU A 60 -6.60 5.49 -17.70
CA GLU A 60 -7.33 4.31 -18.19
C GLU A 60 -8.84 4.40 -17.95
N LEU A 61 -9.29 4.97 -16.83
CA LEU A 61 -10.71 5.23 -16.59
C LEU A 61 -11.31 6.12 -17.69
N THR A 62 -10.61 7.20 -18.05
CA THR A 62 -11.04 8.12 -19.12
C THR A 62 -11.14 7.42 -20.49
N ILE A 63 -10.22 6.49 -20.76
CA ILE A 63 -10.25 5.68 -21.99
C ILE A 63 -11.41 4.69 -21.96
N ILE A 64 -11.63 3.99 -20.85
CA ILE A 64 -12.71 3.02 -20.69
C ILE A 64 -14.08 3.68 -20.82
N GLU A 65 -14.28 4.85 -20.21
CA GLU A 65 -15.51 5.63 -20.30
C GLU A 65 -15.92 5.86 -21.77
N LYS A 66 -14.96 6.32 -22.60
CA LYS A 66 -15.17 6.56 -24.04
C LYS A 66 -15.36 5.28 -24.85
N LEU A 67 -14.57 4.25 -24.58
CA LEU A 67 -14.62 2.99 -25.34
C LEU A 67 -15.89 2.18 -25.07
N GLU A 68 -16.48 2.31 -23.87
CA GLU A 68 -17.70 1.61 -23.49
C GLU A 68 -18.97 2.45 -23.66
N ASP A 69 -18.86 3.68 -24.16
CA ASP A 69 -19.98 4.63 -24.29
C ASP A 69 -20.77 4.79 -22.97
N LYS A 70 -20.03 5.01 -21.88
CA LYS A 70 -20.57 5.22 -20.53
C LYS A 70 -20.40 6.66 -20.09
N ASP A 71 -21.29 7.11 -19.22
CA ASP A 71 -21.16 8.39 -18.51
C ASP A 71 -20.84 8.10 -17.04
N PHE A 72 -19.56 8.12 -16.68
CA PHE A 72 -19.13 7.87 -15.29
C PHE A 72 -19.61 8.98 -14.36
N SER A 73 -19.88 10.19 -14.84
CA SER A 73 -20.42 11.27 -14.01
C SER A 73 -21.84 10.95 -13.50
N ALA A 74 -22.63 10.23 -14.30
CA ALA A 74 -23.98 9.78 -13.95
C ALA A 74 -24.03 8.44 -13.19
N MET A 75 -22.96 7.65 -13.23
CA MET A 75 -22.90 6.34 -12.56
C MET A 75 -22.68 6.45 -11.04
N SER A 76 -23.10 5.41 -10.32
CA SER A 76 -22.73 5.24 -8.90
C SER A 76 -21.27 4.79 -8.78
N GLU A 77 -20.64 5.11 -7.64
CA GLU A 77 -19.25 4.69 -7.37
C GLU A 77 -19.10 3.17 -7.44
N TYR A 78 -20.08 2.43 -6.92
CA TYR A 78 -20.12 0.97 -7.01
C TYR A 78 -20.09 0.50 -8.48
N ALA A 79 -20.95 1.06 -9.34
CA ALA A 79 -21.02 0.65 -10.74
C ALA A 79 -19.72 0.94 -11.50
N ILE A 80 -19.04 2.06 -11.19
CA ILE A 80 -17.73 2.40 -11.77
C ILE A 80 -16.67 1.40 -11.30
N ARG A 81 -16.64 1.08 -10.00
CA ARG A 81 -15.73 0.07 -9.45
C ARG A 81 -15.96 -1.31 -10.07
N GLU A 82 -17.20 -1.70 -10.35
CA GLU A 82 -17.49 -2.94 -11.10
C GLU A 82 -16.88 -2.92 -12.52
N VAL A 83 -16.93 -1.76 -13.21
CA VAL A 83 -16.27 -1.60 -14.51
C VAL A 83 -14.76 -1.75 -14.38
N MET A 84 -14.15 -1.09 -13.39
CA MET A 84 -12.71 -1.21 -13.11
C MET A 84 -12.28 -2.66 -12.90
N LYS A 85 -13.01 -3.40 -12.05
CA LYS A 85 -12.73 -4.82 -11.78
C LYS A 85 -12.89 -5.69 -13.02
N LYS A 86 -13.97 -5.51 -13.78
CA LYS A 86 -14.19 -6.22 -15.05
C LYS A 86 -13.06 -5.96 -16.04
N ARG A 87 -12.51 -4.75 -16.02
CA ARG A 87 -11.36 -4.33 -16.83
C ARG A 87 -10.01 -4.62 -16.19
N LYS A 88 -9.96 -5.33 -15.05
CA LYS A 88 -8.72 -5.69 -14.38
C LYS A 88 -7.86 -4.46 -14.03
N LEU A 89 -8.53 -3.38 -13.65
CA LEU A 89 -7.94 -2.11 -13.29
C LEU A 89 -8.04 -1.93 -11.78
N GLY A 90 -6.89 -1.80 -11.12
CA GLY A 90 -6.80 -1.66 -9.68
C GLY A 90 -5.38 -1.85 -9.20
N ILE A 91 -5.22 -2.02 -7.89
CA ILE A 91 -3.88 -2.15 -7.29
C ILE A 91 -3.84 -3.26 -6.24
N GLU A 92 -2.77 -4.05 -6.25
CA GLU A 92 -2.56 -5.09 -5.24
C GLU A 92 -1.79 -4.55 -4.03
N CYS A 93 -1.74 -5.34 -2.94
CA CYS A 93 -1.13 -4.98 -1.66
C CYS A 93 0.32 -4.46 -1.81
N SER A 94 1.22 -5.25 -2.41
CA SER A 94 2.62 -4.88 -2.56
C SER A 94 2.84 -3.77 -3.60
N GLY A 95 1.96 -3.67 -4.61
CA GLY A 95 1.98 -2.57 -5.57
C GLY A 95 1.67 -1.24 -4.93
N PHE A 96 0.64 -1.22 -4.09
CA PHE A 96 0.27 -0.07 -3.30
C PHE A 96 1.40 0.36 -2.36
N ILE A 97 1.94 -0.58 -1.57
CA ILE A 97 3.08 -0.31 -0.68
C ILE A 97 4.26 0.28 -1.45
N ALA A 98 4.64 -0.31 -2.59
CA ALA A 98 5.73 0.17 -3.41
C ALA A 98 5.52 1.62 -3.91
N ARG A 99 4.28 2.00 -4.23
CA ARG A 99 3.92 3.35 -4.68
C ARG A 99 3.96 4.38 -3.54
N VAL A 100 3.49 4.01 -2.35
CA VAL A 100 3.63 4.85 -1.14
C VAL A 100 5.11 5.05 -0.78
N MET A 101 5.90 3.98 -0.82
CA MET A 101 7.35 4.05 -0.58
C MET A 101 8.09 4.86 -1.65
N ASP A 102 7.63 4.80 -2.91
CA ASP A 102 8.22 5.59 -3.99
C ASP A 102 8.06 7.09 -3.76
N ALA A 103 6.88 7.53 -3.30
CA ALA A 103 6.68 8.91 -2.90
C ALA A 103 7.64 9.32 -1.79
N TRP A 104 7.81 8.45 -0.78
CA TRP A 104 8.75 8.69 0.30
C TRP A 104 10.20 8.86 -0.18
N THR A 105 10.68 7.88 -0.95
CA THR A 105 12.08 7.84 -1.42
C THR A 105 12.39 8.97 -2.39
N ARG A 106 11.43 9.40 -3.22
CA ARG A 106 11.58 10.59 -4.06
C ARG A 106 11.65 11.87 -3.24
N THR A 107 10.88 11.96 -2.16
CA THR A 107 10.92 13.13 -1.26
C THR A 107 12.25 13.20 -0.51
N VAL A 108 12.66 12.10 0.12
CA VAL A 108 13.82 12.04 1.03
C VAL A 108 15.15 11.87 0.29
N TYR A 109 15.24 10.94 -0.65
CA TYR A 109 16.50 10.57 -1.32
C TYR A 109 16.63 11.11 -2.74
N LYS A 110 15.59 11.78 -3.26
CA LYS A 110 15.50 12.23 -4.66
C LYS A 110 15.72 11.08 -5.66
N LYS A 111 15.37 9.87 -5.25
CA LYS A 111 15.53 8.64 -6.03
C LYS A 111 14.25 7.82 -5.96
N PRO A 112 13.86 7.14 -7.04
CA PRO A 112 12.75 6.21 -6.99
C PRO A 112 13.09 4.98 -6.13
N VAL A 113 12.06 4.34 -5.58
CA VAL A 113 12.22 3.23 -4.61
C VAL A 113 13.06 2.08 -5.15
N TYR A 114 12.94 1.80 -6.45
CA TYR A 114 13.64 0.68 -7.10
C TYR A 114 15.15 0.89 -7.25
N HIS A 115 15.66 2.11 -7.06
CA HIS A 115 17.10 2.34 -6.95
C HIS A 115 17.66 1.99 -5.58
N LEU A 116 16.79 1.84 -4.57
CA LEU A 116 17.17 1.64 -3.17
C LEU A 116 16.86 0.21 -2.69
N ILE A 117 15.96 -0.49 -3.38
CA ILE A 117 15.61 -1.90 -3.11
C ILE A 117 16.54 -2.84 -3.87
N LYS A 118 16.99 -3.89 -3.18
CA LYS A 118 17.80 -4.99 -3.73
C LYS A 118 16.88 -6.13 -4.19
N PHE A 119 16.73 -6.26 -5.51
CA PHE A 119 15.95 -7.35 -6.12
C PHE A 119 16.63 -8.72 -5.96
N ARG A 120 15.84 -9.81 -6.03
CA ARG A 120 16.36 -11.19 -6.16
C ARG A 120 16.76 -11.46 -7.62
N GLY A 121 17.88 -12.14 -7.85
CA GLY A 121 18.33 -12.56 -9.19
C GLY A 121 19.61 -11.85 -9.71
N GLY A 122 20.12 -12.33 -10.85
CA GLY A 122 21.28 -11.78 -11.57
C GLY A 122 21.10 -11.80 -13.09
N GLY A 123 21.99 -11.14 -13.83
CA GLY A 123 21.99 -11.15 -15.31
C GLY A 123 20.81 -10.41 -15.96
N LEU A 124 20.20 -10.99 -17.02
CA LEU A 124 19.10 -10.37 -17.78
C LEU A 124 17.88 -9.99 -16.92
N SER A 125 17.59 -10.73 -15.84
CA SER A 125 16.50 -10.40 -14.91
C SER A 125 16.65 -9.00 -14.32
N TRP A 126 17.88 -8.54 -14.07
CA TRP A 126 18.16 -7.21 -13.55
C TRP A 126 17.82 -6.09 -14.55
N VAL A 127 18.02 -6.35 -15.85
CA VAL A 127 17.67 -5.40 -16.92
C VAL A 127 16.15 -5.25 -17.03
N PHE A 128 15.41 -6.36 -17.00
CA PHE A 128 13.94 -6.33 -17.03
C PHE A 128 13.34 -5.67 -15.77
N SER A 129 13.95 -5.91 -14.60
CA SER A 129 13.58 -5.19 -13.38
C SER A 129 13.83 -3.69 -13.47
N LYS A 130 14.79 -3.21 -14.27
CA LYS A 130 14.98 -1.76 -14.49
C LYS A 130 13.97 -1.14 -15.45
N MET A 131 13.47 -1.91 -16.43
CA MET A 131 12.46 -1.42 -17.37
C MET A 131 11.06 -1.34 -16.74
N ARG A 132 10.71 -2.28 -15.86
CA ARG A 132 9.42 -2.30 -15.14
C ARG A 132 9.63 -2.59 -13.65
N PRO A 133 10.21 -1.66 -12.90
CA PRO A 133 10.63 -1.92 -11.52
C PRO A 133 9.47 -2.24 -10.58
N TYR A 134 8.36 -1.52 -10.68
CA TYR A 134 7.22 -1.74 -9.78
C TYR A 134 6.57 -3.12 -9.95
N THR A 135 6.69 -3.76 -11.13
CA THR A 135 6.15 -5.12 -11.33
C THR A 135 6.96 -6.21 -10.66
N HIS A 136 8.16 -5.89 -10.18
CA HIS A 136 9.07 -6.84 -9.52
C HIS A 136 9.25 -6.56 -8.02
N ILE A 137 8.57 -5.53 -7.48
CA ILE A 137 8.54 -5.26 -6.04
C ILE A 137 7.33 -6.00 -5.46
N ASP A 138 7.59 -7.18 -4.91
CA ASP A 138 6.63 -7.96 -4.14
C ASP A 138 6.94 -7.92 -2.64
N ILE A 139 6.05 -8.49 -1.82
CA ILE A 139 6.24 -8.49 -0.37
C ILE A 139 7.46 -9.30 0.07
N GLU A 140 7.82 -10.36 -0.67
CA GLU A 140 9.01 -11.16 -0.40
C GLU A 140 10.29 -10.35 -0.62
N THR A 141 10.32 -9.53 -1.67
CA THR A 141 11.42 -8.61 -1.98
C THR A 141 11.55 -7.57 -0.88
N LEU A 142 10.45 -7.00 -0.39
CA LEU A 142 10.47 -6.02 0.70
C LEU A 142 10.91 -6.67 2.03
N ALA A 143 10.36 -7.84 2.37
CA ALA A 143 10.67 -8.58 3.60
C ALA A 143 12.01 -9.36 3.54
N ASP A 144 12.74 -9.31 2.42
CA ASP A 144 14.03 -9.95 2.28
C ASP A 144 15.05 -9.31 3.23
N LYS A 145 15.88 -10.14 3.88
CA LYS A 145 16.96 -9.70 4.80
C LYS A 145 17.96 -8.70 4.20
N ARG A 146 17.99 -8.55 2.88
CA ARG A 146 18.82 -7.55 2.18
C ARG A 146 18.20 -6.15 2.17
N ASN A 147 16.88 -6.07 2.36
CA ASN A 147 16.08 -4.85 2.28
C ASN A 147 15.44 -4.48 3.62
N SER A 148 15.17 -5.45 4.51
CA SER A 148 14.60 -5.21 5.83
C SER A 148 15.22 -6.07 6.92
N ARG A 149 14.91 -5.69 8.16
CA ARG A 149 15.03 -6.51 9.36
C ARG A 149 13.66 -6.66 10.03
N GLU A 150 13.49 -7.75 10.74
CA GLU A 150 12.30 -7.96 11.57
C GLU A 150 12.39 -7.16 12.87
N ILE A 151 11.25 -6.63 13.32
CA ILE A 151 11.10 -5.94 14.60
C ILE A 151 10.35 -6.87 15.55
N SER A 152 10.93 -7.13 16.72
CA SER A 152 10.35 -8.03 17.72
C SER A 152 9.51 -7.31 18.77
N ASP A 153 9.80 -6.04 19.06
CA ASP A 153 9.04 -5.23 20.02
C ASP A 153 8.01 -4.36 19.27
N ILE A 154 6.72 -4.56 19.56
CA ILE A 154 5.64 -3.77 18.95
C ILE A 154 5.74 -2.29 19.29
N HIS A 155 6.38 -1.93 20.40
CA HIS A 155 6.64 -0.55 20.75
C HIS A 155 7.81 0.05 19.97
N GLU A 156 8.59 -0.72 19.21
CA GLU A 156 9.58 -0.15 18.31
C GLU A 156 8.99 0.32 16.98
N ILE A 157 7.72 -0.01 16.67
CA ILE A 157 7.09 0.30 15.37
C ILE A 157 7.19 1.80 15.01
N MET A 158 7.53 2.08 13.76
CA MET A 158 7.66 3.42 13.19
C MET A 158 6.88 3.54 11.87
N PRO A 159 6.54 4.76 11.44
CA PRO A 159 5.98 4.99 10.11
C PRO A 159 6.93 4.46 9.03
N GLY A 160 6.38 3.73 8.06
CA GLY A 160 7.13 3.03 7.01
C GLY A 160 7.38 1.55 7.30
N ASP A 161 7.22 1.09 8.55
CA ASP A 161 7.27 -0.35 8.85
C ASP A 161 6.13 -1.09 8.15
N LEU A 162 6.39 -2.34 7.80
CA LEU A 162 5.42 -3.24 7.18
C LEU A 162 4.91 -4.25 8.21
N LEU A 163 3.59 -4.42 8.31
CA LEU A 163 3.00 -5.54 9.05
C LEU A 163 2.60 -6.60 8.02
N ARG A 164 3.32 -7.73 8.00
CA ARG A 164 3.12 -8.83 7.05
C ARG A 164 2.35 -9.95 7.71
N PHE A 165 1.21 -10.27 7.14
CA PHE A 165 0.36 -11.38 7.53
C PHE A 165 0.70 -12.58 6.65
N SER A 166 1.12 -13.68 7.29
CA SER A 166 1.44 -14.93 6.60
C SER A 166 0.20 -15.81 6.61
N GLY A 167 -0.29 -16.19 5.43
CA GLY A 167 -1.50 -17.00 5.28
C GLY A 167 -1.55 -17.68 3.92
N ASN A 168 -2.72 -18.17 3.50
CA ASN A 168 -2.88 -18.76 2.16
C ASN A 168 -2.58 -17.74 1.03
N VAL A 169 -2.86 -16.46 1.31
CA VAL A 169 -2.47 -15.33 0.46
C VAL A 169 -1.70 -14.35 1.33
N ASP A 170 -0.41 -14.23 1.07
CA ASP A 170 0.44 -13.26 1.73
C ASP A 170 -0.09 -11.84 1.53
N HIS A 171 -0.20 -11.11 2.64
CA HIS A 171 -0.69 -9.74 2.65
C HIS A 171 0.18 -8.88 3.54
N ALA A 172 0.24 -7.59 3.23
CA ALA A 172 0.95 -6.64 4.06
C ALA A 172 0.24 -5.29 4.07
N VAL A 173 0.47 -4.57 5.16
CA VAL A 173 0.04 -3.18 5.35
C VAL A 173 1.27 -2.32 5.65
N ILE A 174 1.20 -1.04 5.32
CA ILE A 174 2.23 -0.06 5.66
C ILE A 174 1.75 0.81 6.82
N VAL A 175 2.59 0.96 7.84
CA VAL A 175 2.34 1.88 8.95
C VAL A 175 2.53 3.31 8.45
N THR A 176 1.49 4.15 8.61
CA THR A 176 1.48 5.52 8.10
C THR A 176 1.75 6.55 9.20
N GLY A 177 1.48 6.20 10.45
CA GLY A 177 1.74 7.05 11.60
C GLY A 177 1.73 6.28 12.91
N VAL A 178 2.42 6.82 13.92
CA VAL A 178 2.41 6.30 15.30
C VAL A 178 2.30 7.46 16.27
N GLN A 179 1.56 7.25 17.35
CA GLN A 179 1.48 8.13 18.50
C GLN A 179 2.10 7.42 19.69
N ARG A 180 2.92 8.18 20.43
CA ARG A 180 3.64 7.69 21.59
C ARG A 180 3.33 8.54 22.82
N GLU A 181 3.21 7.86 23.94
CA GLU A 181 3.23 8.47 25.25
C GLU A 181 4.60 9.08 25.55
N ASP A 182 4.68 9.89 26.61
CA ASP A 182 5.94 10.49 27.04
C ASP A 182 6.93 9.43 27.57
N SER A 183 6.41 8.27 28.00
CA SER A 183 7.18 7.05 28.33
C SER A 183 7.90 6.44 27.12
N GLY A 184 7.54 6.85 25.90
CA GLY A 184 8.02 6.28 24.65
C GLY A 184 7.18 5.12 24.12
N LYS A 185 6.26 4.55 24.91
CA LYS A 185 5.37 3.47 24.46
C LYS A 185 4.37 3.98 23.41
N ILE A 186 4.08 3.14 22.42
CA ILE A 186 3.02 3.40 21.44
C ILE A 186 1.67 3.26 22.13
N ASN A 187 0.78 4.24 21.92
CA ASN A 187 -0.61 4.16 22.33
C ASN A 187 -1.58 4.00 21.14
N PHE A 188 -1.15 4.45 19.95
CA PHE A 188 -1.95 4.35 18.73
C PHE A 188 -1.05 4.28 17.49
N LEU A 189 -1.46 3.53 16.47
CA LEU A 189 -0.85 3.59 15.13
C LEU A 189 -1.91 3.66 14.03
N ASN A 190 -1.55 4.27 12.91
CA ASN A 190 -2.30 4.28 11.67
C ASN A 190 -1.61 3.38 10.64
N TYR A 191 -2.39 2.73 9.78
CA TYR A 191 -1.89 1.96 8.66
C TYR A 191 -2.75 2.16 7.40
N ALA A 192 -2.19 1.81 6.26
CA ALA A 192 -2.89 1.76 4.98
C ALA A 192 -2.59 0.46 4.23
N GLN A 193 -3.52 0.03 3.39
CA GLN A 193 -3.41 -1.22 2.65
C GLN A 193 -4.24 -1.25 1.37
N SER A 194 -3.97 -2.21 0.49
CA SER A 194 -4.89 -2.65 -0.57
C SER A 194 -5.23 -4.12 -0.37
N VAL A 195 -6.50 -4.45 -0.12
CA VAL A 195 -6.94 -5.78 0.32
C VAL A 195 -8.06 -6.36 -0.56
N LEU A 196 -7.99 -7.67 -0.80
CA LEU A 196 -9.08 -8.44 -1.41
C LEU A 196 -10.08 -8.87 -0.33
N GLU A 197 -11.37 -8.65 -0.56
CA GLU A 197 -12.45 -9.11 0.32
C GLU A 197 -13.55 -9.79 -0.49
N ASP A 198 -14.25 -10.74 0.15
CA ASP A 198 -15.33 -11.51 -0.48
C ASP A 198 -16.54 -10.63 -0.84
N ALA A 199 -16.75 -9.52 -0.12
CA ALA A 199 -17.78 -8.55 -0.44
C ALA A 199 -17.22 -7.46 -1.37
N ASP A 200 -17.68 -7.47 -2.62
CA ASP A 200 -17.23 -6.62 -3.73
C ASP A 200 -17.12 -5.11 -3.42
N ALA A 201 -17.98 -4.60 -2.53
CA ALA A 201 -17.97 -3.18 -2.15
C ALA A 201 -16.82 -2.82 -1.18
N ARG A 202 -16.24 -3.80 -0.50
CA ARG A 202 -15.34 -3.60 0.63
C ARG A 202 -13.86 -3.83 0.31
N GLU A 203 -13.54 -4.45 -0.82
CA GLU A 203 -12.15 -4.60 -1.28
C GLU A 203 -11.49 -3.26 -1.72
N GLY A 204 -10.19 -3.31 -1.98
CA GLY A 204 -9.39 -2.20 -2.46
C GLY A 204 -8.65 -1.47 -1.35
N ILE A 205 -8.48 -0.17 -1.53
CA ILE A 205 -7.63 0.65 -0.66
C ILE A 205 -8.36 0.94 0.64
N LYS A 206 -7.66 0.78 1.76
CA LYS A 206 -8.19 1.03 3.09
C LYS A 206 -7.18 1.71 3.99
N VAL A 207 -7.71 2.44 4.97
CA VAL A 207 -6.96 3.00 6.08
C VAL A 207 -7.58 2.54 7.39
N GLY A 208 -6.75 2.36 8.40
CA GLY A 208 -7.20 1.93 9.71
C GLY A 208 -6.21 2.32 10.79
N GLY A 209 -6.53 1.94 12.02
CA GLY A 209 -5.69 2.16 13.17
C GLY A 209 -5.73 1.03 14.19
N ILE A 210 -4.80 1.09 15.13
CA ILE A 210 -4.71 0.15 16.25
C ILE A 210 -4.54 0.96 17.52
N ASP A 211 -5.50 0.84 18.43
CA ASP A 211 -5.40 1.35 19.80
C ASP A 211 -4.71 0.30 20.68
N PHE A 212 -3.61 0.70 21.34
CA PHE A 212 -2.84 -0.19 22.21
C PHE A 212 -3.48 -0.24 23.61
N ILE A 213 -4.57 -1.01 23.72
CA ILE A 213 -5.33 -1.17 24.98
C ILE A 213 -4.66 -2.14 25.96
N ASN A 214 -3.73 -2.98 25.49
CA ASN A 214 -2.96 -3.93 26.29
C ASN A 214 -1.44 -3.69 26.12
N PRO A 215 -0.90 -2.53 26.54
CA PRO A 215 0.50 -2.11 26.29
C PRO A 215 1.55 -2.86 27.14
N GLY A 216 1.11 -3.86 27.92
CA GLY A 216 2.00 -4.82 28.59
C GLY A 216 2.25 -6.07 27.74
N GLU A 217 1.45 -6.30 26.70
CA GLU A 217 1.58 -7.43 25.81
C GLU A 217 2.36 -7.04 24.56
N ASN A 218 3.35 -7.85 24.21
CA ASN A 218 4.13 -7.66 22.99
C ASN A 218 3.51 -8.41 21.80
N ASP A 219 2.21 -8.24 21.61
CA ASP A 219 1.43 -8.80 20.50
C ASP A 219 0.45 -7.76 19.94
N LEU A 220 0.36 -7.69 18.62
CA LEU A 220 -0.54 -6.77 17.93
C LEU A 220 -1.98 -7.29 17.88
N LEU A 221 -2.23 -8.60 17.94
CA LEU A 221 -3.60 -9.14 17.89
C LEU A 221 -4.41 -8.82 19.13
N SER A 222 -3.76 -8.72 20.29
CA SER A 222 -4.44 -8.37 21.54
C SER A 222 -4.77 -6.89 21.67
N GLN A 223 -4.33 -6.07 20.72
CA GLN A 223 -4.68 -4.65 20.65
C GLN A 223 -6.01 -4.46 19.92
N LYS A 224 -6.61 -3.28 20.03
CA LYS A 224 -7.91 -3.00 19.41
C LYS A 224 -7.71 -2.44 18.00
N TRP A 225 -8.13 -3.20 17.00
CA TRP A 225 -8.09 -2.79 15.59
C TRP A 225 -9.37 -2.05 15.20
N SER A 226 -9.20 -1.01 14.41
CA SER A 226 -10.29 -0.31 13.73
C SER A 226 -9.91 -0.06 12.28
N GLU A 227 -10.86 -0.21 11.37
CA GLU A 227 -10.78 0.30 10.01
C GLU A 227 -11.80 1.41 9.87
N ASP A 228 -11.54 2.34 8.95
CA ASP A 228 -12.50 3.40 8.65
C ASP A 228 -13.86 2.75 8.30
N PRO A 229 -14.99 3.20 8.88
CA PRO A 229 -16.32 2.65 8.60
C PRO A 229 -16.66 2.61 7.11
N ASP A 230 -16.13 3.55 6.33
CA ASP A 230 -16.32 3.63 4.88
C ASP A 230 -15.49 2.57 4.13
N THR A 231 -14.53 1.93 4.81
CA THR A 231 -13.60 0.94 4.26
C THR A 231 -13.87 -0.51 4.65
N GLY A 232 -14.48 -0.81 5.81
CA GLY A 232 -15.01 -2.16 6.13
C GLY A 232 -14.33 -2.89 7.30
N HIS A 233 -14.28 -4.22 7.26
CA HIS A 233 -13.86 -5.09 8.38
C HIS A 233 -12.35 -5.10 8.62
N SER A 234 -11.95 -5.26 9.89
CA SER A 234 -10.55 -5.22 10.32
C SER A 234 -9.71 -6.41 9.86
N ILE A 235 -8.53 -6.11 9.30
CA ILE A 235 -7.57 -7.11 8.82
C ILE A 235 -7.05 -8.13 9.86
N ASN A 236 -7.20 -7.88 11.16
CA ASN A 236 -6.66 -8.73 12.22
C ASN A 236 -7.20 -10.18 12.22
N GLU A 237 -8.28 -10.48 11.48
CA GLU A 237 -8.74 -11.84 11.19
C GLU A 237 -7.68 -12.71 10.48
N LYS A 238 -6.65 -12.10 9.87
CA LYS A 238 -5.54 -12.81 9.21
C LYS A 238 -4.45 -13.32 10.18
N GLY A 239 -4.59 -13.11 11.48
CA GLY A 239 -3.64 -13.57 12.50
C GLY A 239 -2.52 -12.57 12.83
N SER A 240 -1.55 -12.98 13.67
CA SER A 240 -0.49 -12.08 14.15
C SER A 240 0.47 -11.72 13.01
N PRO A 241 0.65 -10.42 12.71
CA PRO A 241 1.59 -10.01 11.69
C PRO A 241 3.02 -10.07 12.21
N ARG A 242 3.96 -10.35 11.30
CA ARG A 242 5.39 -10.09 11.50
C ARG A 242 5.70 -8.66 11.07
N ILE A 243 6.54 -7.98 11.83
CA ILE A 243 6.85 -6.57 11.62
C ILE A 243 8.19 -6.45 10.91
N TYR A 244 8.26 -5.72 9.81
CA TYR A 244 9.50 -5.51 9.06
C TYR A 244 9.81 -4.03 8.92
N ARG A 245 11.02 -3.64 9.32
CA ARG A 245 11.58 -2.32 9.03
C ARG A 245 12.51 -2.42 7.84
N LEU A 246 12.21 -1.66 6.80
CA LEU A 246 13.09 -1.57 5.65
C LEU A 246 14.28 -0.66 5.94
N PHE A 247 15.49 -1.07 5.55
CA PHE A 247 16.71 -0.28 5.74
C PHE A 247 16.64 1.08 5.05
N ILE A 248 15.82 1.20 4.00
CA ILE A 248 15.60 2.49 3.37
C ILE A 248 15.00 3.50 4.35
N PHE A 249 14.19 3.07 5.33
CA PHE A 249 13.59 3.94 6.37
C PHE A 249 14.52 4.18 7.57
N GLU A 250 15.67 3.50 7.65
CA GLU A 250 16.62 3.62 8.76
C GLU A 250 17.75 4.60 8.51
N SER A 251 18.01 4.95 7.25
CA SER A 251 19.00 6.00 6.94
C SER A 251 18.54 7.32 7.55
N PRO A 252 19.47 8.15 8.05
CA PRO A 252 19.17 9.22 8.98
C PRO A 252 18.09 10.11 8.37
N LEU A 253 16.98 10.21 9.11
CA LEU A 253 16.01 11.29 8.98
C LEU A 253 16.82 12.54 8.65
N VAL A 254 16.63 13.05 7.44
CA VAL A 254 17.20 14.34 7.04
C VAL A 254 16.85 15.29 8.18
N LYS A 255 17.89 15.77 8.89
CA LYS A 255 17.72 16.85 9.83
C LYS A 255 17.08 17.96 9.01
N ASN A 256 15.83 18.28 9.30
CA ASN A 256 15.26 19.52 8.83
C ASN A 256 16.02 20.60 9.60
N ASP A 257 16.99 21.21 8.92
CA ASP A 257 17.47 22.54 9.26
C ASP A 257 16.34 23.55 9.01
#